data_AF-A0AAW4PT00-F1
#
_entry.id   AF-A0AAW4PT00-F1
#
_cell.length_a   1.000
_cell.length_b   1.000
_cell.length_c   1.000
_cell.angle_alpha   90.00
_cell.angle_beta   90.00
_cell.angle_gamma   90.00
#
_symmetry.space_group_name_H-M   'P 1'
#
loop_
_entity.id
_entity.type
_entity.pdbx_description
1 polymer ?
#
loop_
_entity_poly.entity_id
_entity_poly.type
_entity_poly.pdbx_seq_one_letter_code
_entity_poly.pdbx_strand_id
1 'polypeptide(L)'
;MQQYTRRSALHASSIALFGIFAGCSALSTESTDSEGLSLERLDTTAVYVDDEVALSMPAEIETVTEPHNADLLVLSGDTNIDGEQAVEWFTDDRIIALLGDSSEATWLSWARSDAFRDAFKNGGSGDSEPDPSLVVGARVGLYVTTHRRSWSGTPRDRDILRALDEVLVAIEKETPPG
;
A
#
# COMPACT_ATOMS: atom_id res chain seq x y z
N MET A 1 19.00 -68.44 6.35
CA MET A 1 18.23 -69.13 5.30
C MET A 1 17.82 -68.10 4.26
N GLN A 2 18.12 -68.42 3.00
CA GLN A 2 17.65 -67.86 1.72
C GLN A 2 17.78 -66.35 1.40
N GLN A 3 18.75 -66.13 0.49
CA GLN A 3 18.89 -65.02 -0.45
C GLN A 3 17.68 -64.93 -1.40
N TYR A 4 17.37 -63.71 -1.88
CA TYR A 4 17.14 -63.49 -3.31
C TYR A 4 17.70 -62.14 -3.75
N THR A 5 18.62 -62.24 -4.71
CA THR A 5 19.27 -61.15 -5.45
C THR A 5 18.58 -61.03 -6.81
N ARG A 6 18.50 -59.80 -7.36
CA ARG A 6 18.87 -59.39 -8.74
C ARG A 6 17.87 -58.50 -9.51
N ARG A 7 18.44 -57.33 -9.88
CA ARG A 7 18.51 -56.68 -11.21
C ARG A 7 17.31 -55.84 -11.67
N SER A 8 17.61 -54.56 -11.95
CA SER A 8 17.70 -53.94 -13.30
C SER A 8 17.79 -52.42 -13.11
N ALA A 9 18.46 -51.57 -13.90
CA ALA A 9 19.50 -51.68 -14.91
C ALA A 9 20.10 -50.25 -14.99
N LEU A 10 21.39 -50.14 -15.31
CA LEU A 10 22.10 -48.88 -15.56
C LEU A 10 21.48 -48.13 -16.74
N HIS A 11 21.24 -46.83 -16.58
CA HIS A 11 21.28 -45.89 -17.70
C HIS A 11 22.32 -44.82 -17.39
N ALA A 12 23.50 -45.03 -17.97
CA ALA A 12 24.50 -44.00 -18.18
C ALA A 12 24.10 -43.19 -19.42
N SER A 13 24.11 -41.87 -19.32
CA SER A 13 24.30 -40.98 -20.46
C SER A 13 24.90 -39.67 -19.94
N SER A 14 26.23 -39.61 -20.04
CA SER A 14 27.03 -38.41 -19.87
C SER A 14 27.07 -37.67 -21.21
N ILE A 15 26.70 -36.40 -21.26
CA ILE A 15 27.31 -35.42 -22.18
C ILE A 15 27.45 -34.10 -21.40
N ALA A 16 28.71 -33.71 -21.19
CA ALA A 16 29.09 -32.38 -20.76
C ALA A 16 29.06 -31.43 -21.97
N LEU A 17 28.49 -30.24 -21.80
CA LEU A 17 28.80 -29.08 -22.63
C LEU A 17 29.21 -27.94 -21.72
N PHE A 18 30.48 -27.55 -21.86
CA PHE A 18 31.03 -26.32 -21.32
C PHE A 18 30.39 -25.13 -22.04
N GLY A 19 29.66 -24.30 -21.29
CA GLY A 19 29.31 -22.94 -21.70
C GLY A 19 30.11 -21.97 -20.85
N ILE A 20 31.23 -21.46 -21.38
CA ILE A 20 31.90 -20.28 -20.83
C ILE A 20 31.09 -19.08 -21.30
N PHE A 21 30.27 -18.51 -20.43
CA PHE A 21 29.76 -17.16 -20.65
C PHE A 21 30.71 -16.18 -19.97
N ALA A 22 31.31 -15.37 -20.84
CA ALA A 22 32.03 -14.16 -20.50
C ALA A 22 31.19 -13.28 -19.54
N GLY A 23 31.90 -12.57 -18.68
CA GLY A 23 31.30 -11.72 -17.66
C GLY A 23 30.30 -10.72 -18.22
N CYS A 24 29.18 -10.61 -17.52
CA CYS A 24 28.64 -9.31 -17.19
C CYS A 24 28.75 -9.20 -15.67
N SER A 25 29.52 -8.21 -15.21
CA SER A 25 29.30 -7.60 -13.90
C SER A 25 27.88 -7.03 -13.94
N ALA A 26 26.88 -7.85 -13.67
CA ALA A 26 25.60 -7.35 -13.25
C ALA A 26 25.82 -6.91 -11.80
N LEU A 27 26.16 -5.62 -11.66
CA LEU A 27 25.87 -4.87 -10.46
C LEU A 27 24.51 -5.34 -9.96
N SER A 28 24.52 -6.15 -8.91
CA SER A 28 23.38 -6.18 -8.01
C SER A 28 23.40 -4.78 -7.39
N THR A 29 22.73 -3.83 -8.05
CA THR A 29 22.04 -2.78 -7.32
C THR A 29 21.00 -3.53 -6.50
N GLU A 30 21.48 -4.06 -5.38
CA GLU A 30 20.71 -4.29 -4.17
C GLU A 30 19.96 -2.97 -3.96
N SER A 31 18.67 -3.00 -4.27
CA SER A 31 17.76 -1.88 -4.02
C SER A 31 17.75 -1.66 -2.51
N THR A 32 18.64 -0.80 -2.03
CA THR A 32 18.95 -0.59 -0.60
C THR A 32 17.85 0.18 0.15
N ASP A 33 16.57 -0.10 -0.12
CA ASP A 33 15.47 0.50 0.64
C ASP A 33 14.41 -0.50 1.14
N SER A 34 14.43 -1.77 0.70
CA SER A 34 13.50 -2.81 1.18
C SER A 34 14.09 -3.79 2.20
N GLU A 35 15.41 -3.77 2.45
CA GLU A 35 16.02 -4.69 3.42
C GLU A 35 15.55 -4.37 4.85
N GLY A 36 14.57 -5.14 5.33
CA GLY A 36 14.15 -5.16 6.73
C GLY A 36 12.82 -4.47 7.06
N LEU A 37 11.99 -4.11 6.08
CA LEU A 37 10.62 -3.66 6.34
C LEU A 37 9.69 -4.88 6.47
N SER A 38 9.32 -5.23 7.70
CA SER A 38 8.21 -6.15 7.96
C SER A 38 6.91 -5.36 8.01
N LEU A 39 6.04 -5.57 7.02
CA LEU A 39 4.72 -4.95 6.93
C LEU A 39 3.68 -6.04 7.21
N GLU A 40 2.66 -5.74 8.02
CA GLU A 40 1.65 -6.72 8.45
C GLU A 40 0.41 -6.75 7.54
N ARG A 41 0.05 -5.62 6.95
CA ARG A 41 -1.15 -5.45 6.13
C ARG A 41 -0.83 -4.96 4.74
N LEU A 42 0.15 -4.09 4.58
CA LEU A 42 0.48 -3.51 3.29
C LEU A 42 1.05 -4.56 2.31
N ASP A 43 1.61 -5.67 2.81
CA ASP A 43 2.07 -6.83 2.03
C ASP A 43 0.93 -7.70 1.46
N THR A 44 -0.30 -7.52 1.94
CA THR A 44 -1.50 -8.27 1.54
C THR A 44 -2.63 -7.37 1.03
N THR A 45 -2.35 -6.10 0.80
CA THR A 45 -3.30 -5.07 0.38
C THR A 45 -2.93 -4.64 -1.03
N ALA A 46 -3.86 -4.68 -1.99
CA ALA A 46 -3.60 -4.16 -3.33
C ALA A 46 -3.55 -2.62 -3.29
N VAL A 47 -2.44 -2.03 -3.74
CA VAL A 47 -2.19 -0.59 -3.64
C VAL A 47 -2.18 0.06 -5.02
N TYR A 48 -2.98 1.11 -5.20
CA TYR A 48 -2.85 2.04 -6.30
C TYR A 48 -2.08 3.27 -5.82
N VAL A 49 -1.09 3.72 -6.60
CA VAL A 49 -0.34 4.95 -6.34
C VAL A 49 -0.56 5.88 -7.51
N ASP A 50 -1.07 7.07 -7.24
CA ASP A 50 -1.24 8.11 -8.25
C ASP A 50 0.12 8.56 -8.81
N ASP A 51 0.18 8.87 -10.10
CA ASP A 51 1.43 9.24 -10.79
C ASP A 51 2.07 10.54 -10.22
N GLU A 52 1.29 11.41 -9.58
CA GLU A 52 1.77 12.63 -8.92
C GLU A 52 2.43 12.34 -7.56
N VAL A 53 2.28 11.12 -7.03
CA VAL A 53 2.89 10.68 -5.78
C VAL A 53 4.26 10.06 -6.03
N ALA A 54 5.31 10.76 -5.61
CA ALA A 54 6.67 10.24 -5.60
C ALA A 54 6.90 9.29 -4.42
N LEU A 55 6.33 8.08 -4.47
CA LEU A 55 6.52 7.01 -3.49
C LEU A 55 7.02 5.74 -4.16
N SER A 56 8.21 5.28 -3.80
CA SER A 56 8.77 4.03 -4.32
C SER A 56 8.15 2.83 -3.61
N MET A 57 7.54 1.94 -4.38
CA MET A 57 6.94 0.71 -3.84
C MET A 57 7.91 -0.47 -3.89
N PRO A 58 8.19 -1.13 -2.74
CA PRO A 58 8.85 -2.42 -2.69
C PRO A 58 8.15 -3.48 -3.57
N ALA A 59 8.92 -4.41 -4.13
CA ALA A 59 8.40 -5.44 -5.03
C ALA A 59 7.46 -6.44 -4.34
N GLU A 60 7.50 -6.48 -3.00
CA GLU A 60 6.68 -7.32 -2.15
C GLU A 60 5.24 -6.79 -1.99
N ILE A 61 5.02 -5.50 -2.26
CA ILE A 61 3.69 -4.87 -2.19
C ILE A 61 3.02 -5.02 -3.56
N GLU A 62 1.80 -5.58 -3.58
CA GLU A 62 1.01 -5.66 -4.80
C GLU A 62 0.58 -4.26 -5.23
N THR A 63 1.17 -3.77 -6.33
CA THR A 63 0.78 -2.49 -6.94
C THR A 63 -0.08 -2.75 -8.17
N VAL A 64 -1.21 -2.05 -8.25
CA VAL A 64 -2.16 -2.14 -9.37
C VAL A 64 -2.24 -0.81 -10.11
N THR A 65 -2.58 -0.85 -11.39
CA THR A 65 -2.57 0.32 -12.27
C THR A 65 -3.89 1.08 -12.32
N GLU A 66 -4.98 0.51 -11.79
CA GLU A 66 -6.31 1.10 -11.85
C GLU A 66 -6.91 1.19 -10.43
N PRO A 67 -7.46 2.35 -10.03
CA PRO A 67 -7.99 2.55 -8.67
C PRO A 67 -9.02 1.51 -8.25
N HIS A 68 -9.86 1.04 -9.19
CA HIS A 68 -10.92 0.10 -8.84
C HIS A 68 -10.43 -1.32 -8.49
N ASN A 69 -9.17 -1.63 -8.78
CA ASN A 69 -8.54 -2.90 -8.42
C ASN A 69 -7.75 -2.82 -7.11
N ALA A 70 -7.71 -1.66 -6.45
CA ALA A 70 -6.95 -1.43 -5.23
C ALA A 70 -7.86 -1.36 -3.99
N ASP A 71 -7.36 -1.90 -2.89
CA ASP A 71 -7.96 -1.73 -1.56
C ASP A 71 -7.46 -0.43 -0.90
N LEU A 72 -6.22 0.00 -1.21
CA LEU A 72 -5.62 1.26 -0.76
C LEU A 72 -5.29 2.15 -1.97
N LEU A 73 -5.81 3.37 -1.96
CA LEU A 73 -5.51 4.43 -2.92
C LEU A 73 -4.57 5.45 -2.29
N VAL A 74 -3.33 5.56 -2.79
CA VAL A 74 -2.39 6.60 -2.37
C VAL A 74 -2.41 7.71 -3.42
N LEU A 75 -2.93 8.88 -3.02
CA LEU A 75 -3.16 10.04 -3.87
C LEU A 75 -2.31 11.22 -3.40
N SER A 76 -2.02 12.14 -4.32
CA SER A 76 -1.37 13.38 -3.93
C SER A 76 -2.27 14.20 -3.00
N GLY A 77 -1.67 14.88 -2.03
CA GLY A 77 -2.36 15.77 -1.12
C GLY A 77 -3.05 16.94 -1.82
N ASP A 78 -2.64 17.30 -3.05
CA ASP A 78 -3.25 18.32 -3.91
C ASP A 78 -4.00 17.74 -5.12
N THR A 79 -4.45 16.48 -5.01
CA THR A 79 -5.20 15.79 -6.07
C THR A 79 -6.44 16.56 -6.53
N ASN A 80 -6.79 16.39 -7.82
CA ASN A 80 -8.01 16.94 -8.41
C ASN A 80 -9.26 16.08 -8.19
N ILE A 81 -9.14 14.96 -7.46
CA ILE A 81 -10.29 14.14 -7.05
C ILE A 81 -11.20 14.98 -6.15
N ASP A 82 -12.49 14.97 -6.43
CA ASP A 82 -13.50 15.70 -5.66
C ASP A 82 -14.16 14.82 -4.59
N GLY A 83 -15.05 15.44 -3.81
CA GLY A 83 -15.76 14.76 -2.73
C GLY A 83 -16.71 13.68 -3.22
N GLU A 84 -17.26 13.78 -4.44
CA GLU A 84 -18.17 12.76 -4.99
C GLU A 84 -17.40 11.48 -5.30
N GLN A 85 -16.27 11.60 -5.98
CA GLN A 85 -15.43 10.45 -6.30
C GLN A 85 -14.82 9.80 -5.05
N ALA A 86 -14.39 10.61 -4.07
CA ALA A 86 -13.91 10.09 -2.79
C ALA A 86 -15.00 9.32 -2.02
N VAL A 87 -16.25 9.80 -2.04
CA VAL A 87 -17.39 9.11 -1.42
C VAL A 87 -17.69 7.78 -2.10
N GLU A 88 -17.62 7.71 -3.43
CA GLU A 88 -17.78 6.45 -4.18
C GLU A 88 -16.76 5.42 -3.70
N TRP A 89 -15.48 5.80 -3.63
CA TRP A 89 -14.42 4.92 -3.17
C TRP A 89 -14.58 4.47 -1.72
N PHE A 90 -14.98 5.36 -0.80
CA PHE A 90 -15.27 4.96 0.58
C PHE A 90 -16.49 4.03 0.67
N THR A 91 -17.49 4.21 -0.19
CA THR A 91 -18.68 3.33 -0.22
C THR A 91 -18.30 1.92 -0.66
N ASP A 92 -17.37 1.81 -1.60
CA ASP A 92 -16.74 0.57 -2.08
C ASP A 92 -15.70 -0.01 -1.10
N ASP A 93 -15.66 0.45 0.15
CA ASP A 93 -14.75 0.00 1.20
C ASP A 93 -13.24 0.24 0.90
N ARG A 94 -12.92 1.14 -0.01
CA ARG A 94 -11.53 1.53 -0.29
C ARG A 94 -11.00 2.47 0.79
N ILE A 95 -9.72 2.32 1.07
CA ILE A 95 -8.96 3.20 1.96
C ILE A 95 -8.27 4.24 1.09
N ILE A 96 -8.34 5.52 1.48
CA ILE A 96 -7.70 6.60 0.75
C ILE A 96 -6.62 7.22 1.63
N ALA A 97 -5.39 7.30 1.13
CA ALA A 97 -4.27 8.00 1.72
C ALA A 97 -3.93 9.22 0.86
N LEU A 98 -4.10 10.42 1.41
CA LEU A 98 -3.61 11.68 0.85
C LEU A 98 -2.21 11.96 1.39
N LEU A 99 -1.24 12.12 0.50
CA LEU A 99 0.17 12.34 0.84
C LEU A 99 0.68 13.67 0.28
N GLY A 100 1.20 14.53 1.15
CA GLY A 100 1.75 15.84 0.80
C GLY A 100 1.21 16.96 1.68
N ASP A 101 1.73 18.17 1.51
CA ASP A 101 1.43 19.31 2.39
C ASP A 101 -0.04 19.78 2.29
N SER A 102 -0.71 19.52 1.17
CA SER A 102 -2.12 19.90 0.95
C SER A 102 -3.13 18.84 1.45
N SER A 103 -2.66 17.74 2.05
CA SER A 103 -3.50 16.58 2.39
C SER A 103 -4.68 16.94 3.29
N GLU A 104 -4.46 17.77 4.32
CA GLU A 104 -5.55 18.19 5.20
C GLU A 104 -6.51 19.14 4.50
N ALA A 105 -6.03 20.08 3.68
CA ALA A 105 -6.90 20.98 2.93
C ALA A 105 -7.83 20.20 1.99
N THR A 106 -7.31 19.21 1.28
CA THR A 106 -8.08 18.33 0.38
C THR A 106 -9.08 17.49 1.16
N TRP A 107 -8.65 16.85 2.26
CA TRP A 107 -9.55 16.10 3.14
C TRP A 107 -10.71 16.96 3.67
N LEU A 108 -10.41 18.17 4.14
CA LEU A 108 -11.42 19.09 4.66
C LEU A 108 -12.37 19.56 3.57
N SER A 109 -11.88 19.74 2.34
CA SER A 109 -12.73 20.05 1.18
C SER A 109 -13.76 18.93 0.94
N TRP A 110 -13.32 17.67 0.91
CA TRP A 110 -14.22 16.52 0.76
C TRP A 110 -15.19 16.40 1.93
N ALA A 111 -14.69 16.43 3.17
CA ALA A 111 -15.51 16.28 4.38
C ALA A 111 -16.56 17.38 4.56
N ARG A 112 -16.35 18.55 3.93
CA ARG A 112 -17.30 19.68 3.93
C ARG A 112 -18.25 19.69 2.73
N SER A 113 -18.04 18.82 1.74
CA SER A 113 -18.93 18.68 0.60
C SER A 113 -20.29 18.11 0.98
N ASP A 114 -21.33 18.42 0.19
CA ASP A 114 -22.68 17.89 0.41
C ASP A 114 -22.71 16.38 0.17
N ALA A 115 -22.00 15.88 -0.85
CA ALA A 115 -21.88 14.44 -1.14
C ALA A 115 -21.39 13.65 0.08
N PHE A 116 -20.35 14.14 0.77
CA PHE A 116 -19.80 13.46 1.94
C PHE A 116 -20.75 13.49 3.14
N ARG A 117 -21.42 14.63 3.37
CA ARG A 117 -22.40 14.80 4.46
C ARG A 117 -23.64 13.96 4.27
N ASP A 118 -24.05 13.75 3.02
CA ASP A 118 -25.21 12.92 2.68
C ASP A 118 -24.87 11.43 2.80
N ALA A 119 -23.64 11.03 2.45
CA ALA A 119 -23.20 9.64 2.49
C ALA A 119 -22.84 9.13 3.90
N PHE A 120 -22.20 9.98 4.73
CA PHE A 120 -21.61 9.54 6.00
C PHE A 120 -22.10 10.36 7.20
N LYS A 121 -22.19 9.72 8.37
CA LYS A 121 -22.62 10.35 9.63
C LYS A 121 -21.51 11.11 10.36
N ASN A 122 -20.43 11.49 9.65
CA ASN A 122 -19.27 12.15 10.24
C ASN A 122 -19.66 13.47 10.93
N GLY A 123 -19.36 13.57 12.21
CA GLY A 123 -19.57 14.78 13.00
C GLY A 123 -18.32 15.65 13.03
N GLY A 124 -18.35 16.77 12.31
CA GLY A 124 -17.31 17.80 12.36
C GLY A 124 -15.99 17.44 11.66
N SER A 125 -15.34 18.45 11.09
CA SER A 125 -14.01 18.33 10.49
C SER A 125 -13.04 19.06 11.39
N GLY A 126 -12.26 18.32 12.18
CA GLY A 126 -11.20 18.91 13.01
C GLY A 126 -9.99 19.24 12.15
N ASP A 127 -9.49 20.47 12.31
CA ASP A 127 -8.20 20.89 11.79
C ASP A 127 -7.11 20.46 12.79
N SER A 128 -5.94 20.07 12.30
CA SER A 128 -4.81 19.63 13.13
C SER A 128 -3.71 20.68 13.09
N GLU A 129 -2.94 20.79 14.16
CA GLU A 129 -1.75 21.64 14.17
C GLU A 129 -0.54 20.84 14.70
N PRO A 130 0.54 20.67 13.92
CA PRO A 130 0.72 21.15 12.53
C PRO A 130 -0.13 20.36 11.52
N ASP A 131 -0.34 20.96 10.34
CA ASP A 131 -0.98 20.29 9.20
C ASP A 131 -0.28 18.94 8.91
N PRO A 132 -1.04 17.83 8.81
CA PRO A 132 -0.51 16.51 8.55
C PRO A 132 -0.08 16.38 7.08
N SER A 133 1.12 15.83 6.88
CA SER A 133 1.61 15.48 5.54
C SER A 133 1.06 14.14 5.04
N LEU A 134 0.35 13.38 5.88
CA LEU A 134 -0.39 12.18 5.48
C LEU A 134 -1.74 12.15 6.20
N VAL A 135 -2.81 12.02 5.42
CA VAL A 135 -4.18 11.82 5.91
C VAL A 135 -4.73 10.54 5.32
N VAL A 136 -5.15 9.59 6.16
CA VAL A 136 -5.73 8.32 5.72
C VAL A 136 -7.18 8.25 6.18
N GLY A 137 -8.10 8.13 5.23
CA GLY A 137 -9.52 7.91 5.47
C GLY A 137 -9.91 6.45 5.20
N ALA A 138 -10.82 5.91 6.01
CA ALA A 138 -11.43 4.60 5.76
C ALA A 138 -12.85 4.52 6.31
N ARG A 139 -13.75 3.81 5.61
CA ARG A 139 -15.12 3.63 6.09
C ARG A 139 -15.16 2.57 7.19
N VAL A 140 -15.74 2.92 8.34
CA VAL A 140 -16.02 2.02 9.46
C VAL A 140 -17.51 2.15 9.80
N GLY A 141 -18.31 1.22 9.28
CA GLY A 141 -19.77 1.27 9.38
C GLY A 141 -20.36 2.45 8.61
N LEU A 142 -21.02 3.38 9.32
CA LEU A 142 -21.67 4.58 8.76
C LEU A 142 -20.80 5.84 8.83
N TYR A 143 -19.55 5.70 9.23
CA TYR A 143 -18.59 6.79 9.44
C TYR A 143 -17.34 6.54 8.60
N VAL A 144 -16.62 7.61 8.28
CA VAL A 144 -15.24 7.52 7.78
C VAL A 144 -14.30 7.89 8.91
N THR A 145 -13.47 6.96 9.38
CA THR A 145 -12.40 7.24 10.34
C THR A 145 -11.25 7.95 9.62
N THR A 146 -10.51 8.79 10.33
CA THR A 146 -9.41 9.56 9.76
C THR A 146 -8.17 9.46 10.65
N HIS A 147 -7.09 8.95 10.10
CA HIS A 147 -5.78 8.91 10.74
C HIS A 147 -4.89 9.98 10.12
N ARG A 148 -4.17 10.72 10.95
CA ARG A 148 -3.32 11.85 10.52
C ARG A 148 -1.90 11.61 10.99
N ARG A 149 -0.93 11.89 10.13
CA ARG A 149 0.50 11.81 10.47
C ARG A 149 1.22 13.05 9.97
N SER A 150 2.08 13.59 10.83
CA SER A 150 3.03 14.64 10.51
C SER A 150 4.45 14.17 10.84
N TRP A 151 5.43 14.72 10.14
CA TRP A 151 6.85 14.49 10.37
C TRP A 151 7.55 15.85 10.55
N SER A 152 8.65 15.87 11.30
CA SER A 152 9.42 17.11 11.52
C SER A 152 10.21 17.58 10.29
N GLY A 153 10.14 16.85 9.18
CA GLY A 153 10.79 17.11 7.91
C GLY A 153 10.30 16.11 6.87
N THR A 154 10.84 16.17 5.65
CA THR A 154 10.45 15.26 4.57
C THR A 154 10.69 13.80 4.97
N PRO A 155 9.63 12.97 5.09
CA PRO A 155 9.78 11.56 5.43
C PRO A 155 10.45 10.81 4.28
N ARG A 156 11.09 9.68 4.58
CA ARG A 156 11.54 8.73 3.56
C ARG A 156 10.37 7.82 3.18
N ASP A 157 10.44 7.21 2.00
CA ASP A 157 9.44 6.25 1.51
C ASP A 157 9.14 5.16 2.55
N ARG A 158 10.18 4.58 3.15
CA ARG A 158 10.03 3.60 4.25
C ARG A 158 9.23 4.10 5.46
N ASP A 159 9.33 5.39 5.79
CA ASP A 159 8.63 5.97 6.93
C ASP A 159 7.15 6.17 6.60
N ILE A 160 6.83 6.47 5.33
CA ILE A 160 5.47 6.55 4.80
C ILE A 160 4.85 5.16 4.76
N LEU A 161 5.53 4.16 4.18
CA LEU A 161 5.05 2.78 4.06
C LEU A 161 4.76 2.16 5.43
N ARG A 162 5.64 2.38 6.42
CA ARG A 162 5.39 1.94 7.79
C ARG A 162 4.18 2.65 8.41
N ALA A 163 4.02 3.95 8.19
CA ALA A 163 2.86 4.69 8.70
C ALA A 163 1.55 4.20 8.06
N LEU A 164 1.55 3.89 6.77
CA LEU A 164 0.42 3.28 6.08
C LEU A 164 0.07 1.92 6.69
N ASP A 165 1.07 1.04 6.88
CA ASP A 165 0.87 -0.28 7.49
C ASP A 165 0.30 -0.19 8.91
N GLU A 166 0.87 0.68 9.76
CA GLU A 166 0.37 0.96 11.11
C GLU A 166 -1.10 1.38 11.10
N VAL A 167 -1.50 2.21 10.14
CA VAL A 167 -2.88 2.69 10.00
C VAL A 167 -3.81 1.59 9.48
N LEU A 168 -3.40 0.80 8.50
CA LEU A 168 -4.18 -0.34 8.01
C LEU A 168 -4.49 -1.34 9.13
N VAL A 169 -3.49 -1.63 9.97
CA VAL A 169 -3.66 -2.47 11.17
C VAL A 169 -4.65 -1.84 12.17
N ALA A 170 -4.63 -0.53 12.33
CA ALA A 170 -5.57 0.16 13.22
C ALA A 170 -7.02 0.09 12.68
N ILE A 171 -7.21 0.36 11.39
CA ILE A 171 -8.52 0.30 10.72
C ILE A 171 -9.12 -1.10 10.81
N GLU A 172 -8.33 -2.15 10.57
CA GLU A 172 -8.80 -3.53 10.70
C GLU A 172 -9.29 -3.84 12.11
N LYS A 173 -8.60 -3.35 13.14
CA LYS A 173 -9.00 -3.52 14.56
C LYS A 173 -10.26 -2.73 14.92
N GLU A 174 -10.52 -1.61 14.24
CA GLU A 174 -11.71 -0.77 14.42
C GLU A 174 -12.93 -1.31 13.65
N THR A 175 -12.69 -2.11 12.60
CA THR A 175 -13.74 -2.69 11.76
C THR A 175 -14.34 -3.93 12.44
N PRO A 176 -15.65 -3.93 12.76
CA PRO A 176 -16.29 -5.11 13.35
C PRO A 176 -16.20 -6.32 12.41
N PRO A 177 -16.09 -7.56 12.93
CA PRO A 177 -16.27 -8.73 12.09
C PRO A 177 -17.67 -8.72 11.48
N GLY A 178 -17.74 -8.85 10.16
CA GLY A 178 -19.00 -8.91 9.39
C GLY A 178 -19.84 -10.16 9.68
#